data_AF-A0A1Z4V0C1-F1
#
_entry.id   AF-A0A1Z4V0C1-F1
#
_cell.length_a   1.000
_cell.length_b   1.000
_cell.length_c   1.000
_cell.angle_alpha   90.00
_cell.angle_beta   90.00
_cell.angle_gamma   90.00
#
_symmetry.space_group_name_H-M   'P 1'
#
loop_
_entity.id
_entity.type
_entity.pdbx_description
1 polymer ?
#
loop_
_entity_poly.entity_id
_entity_poly.type
_entity_poly.pdbx_seq_one_letter_code
_entity_poly.pdbx_strand_id
1 'polypeptide(L)'
;MGRGLALLNPYKSGVFVILQKSISQPYKHRQRIPNYSTYQKLGIPIGSGSVESKIKQIGARVKISGAIWKRQNVPRILRVRCAYLNNSSCLSIYSLKLKYL
;
A
#
# COMPACT_ATOMS: atom_id res chain seq x y z
N MET A 1 -31.13 44.20 -11.35
CA MET A 1 -30.96 43.54 -10.04
C MET A 1 -31.65 42.19 -10.12
N GLY A 2 -31.04 41.03 -10.39
CA GLY A 2 -29.66 40.60 -10.14
C GLY A 2 -29.64 39.69 -8.91
N ARG A 3 -30.12 38.45 -9.05
CA ARG A 3 -29.67 37.20 -8.39
C ARG A 3 -30.63 36.06 -8.73
N GLY A 4 -30.34 35.35 -9.82
CA GLY A 4 -30.89 34.03 -10.07
C GLY A 4 -30.34 33.06 -9.02
N LEU A 5 -31.21 32.36 -8.31
CA LEU A 5 -30.84 31.19 -7.52
C LEU A 5 -30.31 30.11 -8.49
N ALA A 6 -28.99 30.07 -8.66
CA ALA A 6 -28.33 28.90 -9.23
C ALA A 6 -28.52 27.75 -8.24
N LEU A 7 -29.49 26.87 -8.50
CA LEU A 7 -29.56 25.57 -7.87
C LEU A 7 -28.24 24.85 -8.15
N LEU A 8 -27.35 24.82 -7.17
CA LEU A 8 -26.11 24.04 -7.19
C LEU A 8 -26.50 22.59 -7.39
N ASN A 9 -26.42 22.13 -8.63
CA ASN A 9 -26.73 20.78 -9.04
C ASN A 9 -25.72 19.83 -8.34
N PRO A 10 -26.13 19.03 -7.34
CA PRO A 10 -25.19 18.28 -6.48
C PRO A 10 -24.47 17.15 -7.25
N TYR A 11 -24.91 16.85 -8.48
CA TYR A 11 -24.38 15.83 -9.36
C TYR A 11 -23.08 16.18 -10.08
N LYS A 12 -22.57 17.41 -9.96
CA LYS A 12 -21.32 17.85 -10.61
C LYS A 12 -20.17 18.14 -9.63
N SER A 13 -20.25 17.65 -8.40
CA SER A 13 -19.11 17.70 -7.48
C SER A 13 -18.24 16.45 -7.66
N GLY A 14 -16.92 16.61 -7.80
CA GLY A 14 -15.98 15.49 -7.95
C GLY A 14 -16.04 14.46 -6.82
N VAL A 15 -16.59 14.86 -5.67
CA VAL A 15 -16.86 14.00 -4.50
C VAL A 15 -17.88 12.91 -4.84
N PHE A 16 -18.94 13.21 -5.60
CA PHE A 16 -19.97 12.22 -5.98
C PHE A 16 -19.40 11.11 -6.88
N VAL A 17 -18.50 11.46 -7.81
CA VAL A 17 -17.85 10.49 -8.70
C VAL A 17 -16.93 9.53 -7.93
N ILE A 18 -16.21 10.02 -6.92
CA ILE A 18 -15.33 9.20 -6.07
C ILE A 18 -16.14 8.22 -5.22
N LEU A 19 -17.27 8.67 -4.66
CA LEU A 19 -18.17 7.83 -3.85
C LEU A 19 -18.82 6.74 -4.70
N GLN A 20 -19.33 7.07 -5.90
CA GLN A 20 -19.90 6.10 -6.84
C GLN A 20 -18.90 5.01 -7.22
N LYS A 21 -17.64 5.38 -7.48
CA LYS A 21 -16.58 4.41 -7.81
C LYS A 21 -16.27 3.50 -6.63
N SER A 22 -16.26 4.01 -5.41
CA SER A 22 -16.00 3.24 -4.19
C SER A 22 -17.09 2.21 -3.91
N ILE A 23 -18.35 2.53 -4.22
CA ILE A 23 -19.51 1.66 -4.02
C ILE A 23 -19.60 0.55 -5.08
N SER A 24 -19.10 0.79 -6.31
CA SER A 24 -19.21 -0.17 -7.42
C SER A 24 -18.15 -1.29 -7.42
N GLN A 25 -16.95 -1.02 -6.89
CA GLN A 25 -15.83 -1.98 -6.89
C GLN A 25 -16.07 -3.33 -6.19
N PRO A 26 -16.78 -3.39 -5.04
CA PRO A 26 -17.04 -4.65 -4.34
C PRO A 26 -17.82 -5.67 -5.18
N TYR A 27 -18.64 -5.20 -6.12
CA TYR A 27 -19.46 -6.06 -6.97
C TYR A 27 -18.65 -6.72 -8.10
N LYS A 28 -17.60 -6.07 -8.60
CA LYS A 28 -16.76 -6.58 -9.70
C LYS A 28 -15.79 -7.69 -9.27
N HIS A 29 -15.39 -7.71 -8.01
CA HIS A 29 -14.40 -8.66 -7.49
C HIS A 29 -14.88 -9.43 -6.26
N ARG A 30 -16.20 -9.57 -6.11
CA ARG A 30 -16.83 -10.18 -4.92
C ARG A 30 -16.26 -11.57 -4.57
N GLN A 31 -15.87 -12.35 -5.58
CA GLN A 31 -15.26 -13.67 -5.43
C GLN A 31 -13.87 -13.66 -4.77
N ARG A 32 -13.15 -12.53 -4.80
CA ARG A 32 -11.81 -12.38 -4.19
C ARG A 32 -11.84 -11.76 -2.80
N ILE A 33 -13.02 -11.34 -2.32
CA ILE A 33 -13.18 -10.68 -1.03
C ILE A 33 -13.31 -11.77 0.05
N PRO A 34 -12.38 -11.85 1.01
CA PRO A 34 -12.47 -12.81 2.10
C PRO A 34 -13.71 -12.55 2.97
N ASN A 35 -14.23 -13.60 3.62
CA ASN A 35 -15.30 -13.43 4.59
C ASN A 35 -14.75 -12.80 5.87
N TYR A 36 -14.75 -11.46 5.91
CA TYR A 36 -14.25 -10.68 7.04
C TYR A 36 -14.99 -10.97 8.34
N SER A 37 -16.27 -11.35 8.30
CA SER A 37 -17.03 -11.71 9.51
C SER A 37 -16.45 -12.95 10.18
N THR A 38 -16.14 -13.98 9.39
CA THR A 38 -15.49 -15.19 9.89
C THR A 38 -14.08 -14.90 10.40
N TYR A 39 -13.31 -14.07 9.69
CA TYR A 39 -11.94 -13.74 10.09
C TYR A 39 -11.89 -12.94 11.40
N GLN A 40 -12.84 -12.02 11.60
CA GLN A 40 -12.98 -11.28 12.85
C GLN A 40 -13.33 -12.21 14.02
N LYS A 41 -14.22 -13.19 13.81
CA LYS A 41 -14.55 -14.21 14.82
C LYS A 41 -13.36 -15.11 15.16
N LEU A 42 -12.52 -15.42 14.17
CA LEU A 42 -11.28 -16.18 14.34
C LEU A 42 -10.13 -15.35 14.93
N GLY A 43 -10.34 -14.06 15.21
CA GLY A 43 -9.30 -13.17 15.73
C GLY A 43 -8.20 -12.83 14.72
N ILE A 44 -8.41 -13.10 13.43
CA ILE A 44 -7.45 -12.80 12.38
C ILE A 44 -7.46 -11.28 12.14
N PRO A 45 -6.28 -10.62 12.14
CA PRO A 45 -6.22 -9.18 11.92
C PRO A 45 -6.70 -8.82 10.52
N ILE A 46 -7.86 -8.16 10.44
CA ILE A 46 -8.46 -7.67 9.19
C ILE A 46 -7.98 -6.27 8.80
N GLY A 47 -7.34 -5.56 9.73
CA GLY A 47 -6.86 -4.19 9.52
C GLY A 47 -5.53 -4.16 8.77
N SER A 48 -5.38 -3.18 7.87
CA SER A 48 -4.13 -2.93 7.14
C SER A 48 -3.03 -2.27 8.00
N GLY A 49 -3.34 -1.84 9.23
CA GLY A 49 -2.47 -0.98 10.03
C GLY A 49 -1.10 -1.59 10.33
N SER A 50 -1.01 -2.91 10.54
CA SER A 50 0.26 -3.61 10.76
C SER A 50 1.13 -3.63 9.49
N VAL A 51 0.50 -3.86 8.33
CA VAL A 51 1.16 -3.87 7.01
C VAL A 51 1.59 -2.46 6.62
N GLU A 52 0.69 -1.48 6.74
CA GLU A 52 0.94 -0.08 6.42
C GLU A 52 2.05 0.50 7.29
N SER A 53 2.04 0.21 8.59
CA SER A 53 3.10 0.61 9.52
C SER A 53 4.46 0.03 9.12
N LYS A 54 4.53 -1.26 8.75
CA LYS A 54 5.77 -1.88 8.26
C LYS A 54 6.25 -1.24 6.95
N ILE A 55 5.34 -0.95 6.02
CA ILE A 55 5.68 -0.25 4.76
C ILE A 55 6.25 1.14 5.07
N LYS A 56 5.65 1.88 6.02
CA LYS A 56 6.16 3.18 6.47
C LYS A 56 7.57 3.07 7.06
N GLN A 57 7.85 2.06 7.89
CA GLN A 57 9.18 1.84 8.46
C GLN A 57 10.26 1.46 7.43
N ILE A 58 9.89 0.74 6.37
CA ILE A 58 10.77 0.47 5.22
C ILE A 58 11.01 1.77 4.45
N GLY A 59 9.92 2.48 4.12
CA GLY A 59 9.94 3.74 3.38
C GLY A 59 10.77 4.83 4.04
N ALA A 60 10.77 4.90 5.37
CA ALA A 60 11.54 5.88 6.14
C ALA A 60 13.05 5.85 5.86
N ARG A 61 13.60 4.73 5.36
CA ARG A 61 15.03 4.62 5.01
C ARG A 61 15.29 4.51 3.51
N VAL A 62 14.35 3.98 2.75
CA VAL A 62 14.51 3.82 1.29
C VAL A 62 14.17 5.12 0.54
N LYS A 63 13.23 5.92 1.07
CA LYS A 63 12.72 7.16 0.45
C LYS A 63 13.20 8.41 1.20
N ILE A 64 14.48 8.45 1.58
CA ILE A 64 15.09 9.64 2.21
C ILE A 64 15.28 10.72 1.13
N SER A 65 15.07 11.99 1.48
CA SER A 65 15.35 13.10 0.59
C SER A 65 16.81 13.07 0.10
N GLY A 66 17.02 13.19 -1.21
CA GLY A 66 18.35 13.10 -1.83
C GLY A 66 18.86 11.69 -2.11
N ALA A 67 18.13 10.63 -1.71
CA ALA A 67 18.51 9.27 -2.04
C ALA A 67 18.25 8.95 -3.53
N ILE A 68 19.30 8.73 -4.30
CA ILE A 68 19.24 8.28 -5.69
C ILE A 68 19.75 6.85 -5.77
N TRP A 69 18.86 5.92 -6.09
CA TRP A 69 19.19 4.50 -6.23
C TRP A 69 19.23 4.08 -7.69
N LYS A 70 20.30 3.38 -8.09
CA LYS A 70 20.28 2.61 -9.34
C LYS A 70 19.25 1.48 -9.19
N ARG A 71 18.42 1.24 -10.21
CA ARG A 71 17.32 0.25 -10.17
C ARG A 71 17.79 -1.15 -9.76
N GLN A 72 19.00 -1.52 -10.13
CA GLN A 72 19.64 -2.79 -9.79
C GLN A 72 19.97 -2.93 -8.29
N ASN A 73 20.17 -1.81 -7.59
CA ASN A 73 20.57 -1.78 -6.18
C ASN A 73 19.37 -1.70 -5.23
N VAL A 74 18.20 -1.30 -5.72
CA VAL A 74 16.96 -1.18 -4.92
C VAL A 74 16.59 -2.51 -4.23
N PRO A 75 16.62 -3.68 -4.90
CA PRO A 75 16.29 -4.95 -4.24
C PRO A 75 17.29 -5.31 -3.12
N ARG A 76 18.57 -4.93 -3.27
CA ARG A 76 19.61 -5.21 -2.28
C ARG A 76 19.38 -4.39 -1.00
N ILE A 77 19.12 -3.09 -1.12
CA ILE A 77 18.85 -2.24 0.04
C ILE A 77 17.55 -2.64 0.75
N LEU A 78 16.51 -3.03 -0.01
CA LEU A 78 15.26 -3.55 0.55
C LEU A 78 15.50 -4.82 1.37
N ARG A 79 16.29 -5.77 0.85
CA ARG A 79 16.61 -7.01 1.57
C ARG A 79 17.30 -6.75 2.90
N VAL A 80 18.30 -5.87 2.90
CA VAL A 80 19.02 -5.48 4.12
C VAL A 80 18.07 -4.83 5.13
N ARG A 81 17.19 -3.92 4.67
CA ARG A 81 16.20 -3.27 5.54
C ARG A 81 15.20 -4.26 6.13
N CYS A 82 14.73 -5.22 5.33
CA CYS A 82 13.82 -6.27 5.80
C CYS A 82 14.52 -7.18 6.83
N ALA A 83 15.76 -7.59 6.58
CA ALA A 83 16.52 -8.40 7.53
C ALA A 83 16.70 -7.69 8.87
N TYR A 84 17.03 -6.39 8.85
CA TYR A 84 17.12 -5.55 10.04
C TYR A 84 15.79 -5.47 10.82
N LEU A 85 14.67 -5.19 10.13
CA LEU A 85 13.36 -5.09 10.78
C LEU A 85 12.84 -6.45 11.30
N ASN A 86 13.26 -7.55 10.69
CA ASN A 86 12.89 -8.91 11.09
C ASN A 86 13.85 -9.52 12.11
N ASN A 87 14.84 -8.76 12.62
CA ASN A 87 15.91 -9.26 13.50
C ASN A 87 16.59 -10.53 12.97
N SER A 88 16.63 -10.71 11.65
CA SER A 88 17.14 -11.91 11.02
C SER A 88 18.63 -11.72 10.71
N SER A 89 19.48 -12.51 11.36
CA SER A 89 20.94 -12.48 11.18
C SER A 89 21.40 -13.09 9.86
N CYS A 90 20.50 -13.74 9.11
CA CYS A 90 20.81 -14.35 7.80
C CYS A 90 20.94 -13.32 6.68
N LEU A 91 21.83 -12.34 6.83
CA LEU A 91 22.41 -11.65 5.68
C LEU A 91 23.40 -12.61 4.98
N SER A 92 22.91 -13.58 4.22
CA SER A 92 23.78 -14.24 3.24
C SER A 92 24.06 -13.24 2.11
N ILE A 93 25.09 -12.43 2.33
CA ILE A 93 25.67 -11.55 1.32
C ILE A 93 26.23 -12.39 0.14
N TYR A 94 26.47 -13.69 0.36
CA TYR A 94 27.02 -14.64 -0.61
C TYR A 94 26.05 -15.12 -1.70
N SER A 95 24.73 -15.00 -1.52
CA SER A 95 23.76 -15.53 -2.51
C SER A 95 23.60 -14.68 -3.79
N LEU A 96 24.37 -13.61 -3.98
CA LEU A 96 24.26 -12.69 -5.13
C LEU A 96 25.44 -12.75 -6.12
N LYS A 97 26.39 -13.69 -5.98
CA LYS A 97 27.50 -13.84 -6.93
C LYS A 97 27.33 -14.96 -7.98
N LEU A 98 26.26 -15.78 -7.91
CA LEU A 98 26.06 -16.96 -8.77
C LEU A 98 24.94 -16.78 -9.81
N LYS A 99 24.92 -15.66 -10.54
CA LYS A 99 24.11 -15.53 -11.77
C LYS A 99 24.85 -14.90 -12.95
N TYR A 100 26.16 -14.69 -12.82
CA TYR A 100 27.03 -14.09 -13.85
C TYR A 100 28.44 -14.69 -13.84
N LEU A 101 28.54 -15.99 -13.54
CA LEU A 101 29.63 -16.89 -13.92
C LEU A 101 28.96 -18.16 -14.46
#